data_AF-A0A447PSB9-F1
#
_entry.id   AF-A0A447PSB9-F1
#
_cell.length_a   1.000
_cell.length_b   1.000
_cell.length_c   1.000
_cell.angle_alpha   90.00
_cell.angle_beta   90.00
_cell.angle_gamma   90.00
#
_symmetry.space_group_name_H-M   'P 1'
#
loop_
_entity.id
_entity.type
_entity.pdbx_description
1 polymer ?
#
loop_
_entity_poly.entity_id
_entity_poly.type
_entity_poly.pdbx_seq_one_letter_code
_entity_poly.pdbx_strand_id
1 'polypeptide(L)' 'MIFMRQVGGHAVDFSDCKEAFVNVNTPEELAKWQKRP' A
#
# COMPACT_ATOMS: atom_id res chain seq x y z
N MET A 1 -13.30 -1.50 -3.09
CA MET A 1 -13.61 -2.45 -1.98
C MET A 1 -15.05 -2.99 -1.97
N ILE A 2 -15.99 -2.42 -2.73
CA ILE A 2 -17.40 -2.88 -2.73
C ILE A 2 -17.51 -4.35 -3.15
N PHE A 3 -16.85 -4.73 -4.25
CA PHE A 3 -16.80 -6.13 -4.69
C PHE A 3 -16.27 -7.07 -3.60
N MET A 4 -15.12 -6.74 -2.98
CA MET A 4 -14.54 -7.54 -1.91
C MET A 4 -15.48 -7.70 -0.71
N ARG A 5 -16.25 -6.66 -0.35
CA ARG A 5 -17.25 -6.75 0.72
C ARG A 5 -18.46 -7.61 0.31
N GLN A 6 -18.91 -7.52 -0.94
CA GLN A 6 -20.05 -8.31 -1.45
C GLN A 6 -19.80 -9.81 -1.42
N VAL A 7 -18.53 -10.24 -1.57
CA VAL A 7 -18.15 -11.66 -1.48
C VAL A 7 -17.77 -12.10 -0.06
N GLY A 8 -18.07 -11.29 0.97
CA GLY A 8 -17.77 -11.60 2.38
C GLY A 8 -16.33 -11.34 2.81
N GLY A 9 -15.54 -10.62 2.01
CA GLY A 9 -14.17 -10.23 2.34
C GLY A 9 -14.09 -9.19 3.46
N HIS A 10 -13.02 -9.27 4.24
CA HIS A 10 -12.71 -8.35 5.33
C HIS A 10 -11.25 -7.91 5.27
N ALA A 11 -10.93 -6.79 5.92
CA ALA A 11 -9.56 -6.31 6.02
C ALA A 11 -8.82 -7.03 7.17
N VAL A 12 -7.53 -7.30 6.96
CA VAL A 12 -6.60 -7.73 8.01
C VAL A 12 -5.73 -6.55 8.37
N ASP A 13 -5.49 -6.33 9.67
CA ASP A 13 -4.69 -5.22 10.15
C ASP A 13 -3.19 -5.51 9.95
N PHE A 14 -2.50 -4.55 9.34
CA PHE A 14 -1.05 -4.53 9.08
C PHE A 14 -0.48 -3.15 9.49
N SER A 15 -1.13 -2.48 10.43
CA SER A 15 -0.74 -1.14 10.89
C SER A 15 0.67 -1.11 11.51
N ASP A 16 1.16 -2.24 12.02
CA ASP A 16 2.52 -2.45 12.51
C ASP A 16 3.60 -2.39 11.41
N CYS A 17 3.24 -2.72 10.16
CA CYS A 17 4.15 -2.81 9.02
C CYS A 17 3.82 -1.78 7.93
N LYS A 18 3.40 -0.58 8.31
CA LYS A 18 2.87 0.43 7.36
C LYS A 18 3.81 0.76 6.18
N GLU A 19 5.12 0.82 6.41
CA GLU A 19 6.09 1.12 5.35
C GLU A 19 6.22 0.01 4.30
N ALA A 20 5.82 -1.22 4.62
CA ALA A 20 5.91 -2.36 3.70
C ALA A 20 4.91 -2.27 2.53
N PHE A 21 3.86 -1.45 2.65
CA PHE A 21 2.77 -1.36 1.67
C PHE A 21 2.68 0.03 1.01
N VAL A 22 3.77 0.81 1.03
CA VAL A 22 3.76 2.11 0.34
C VAL A 22 3.74 1.92 -1.17
N ASN A 23 2.87 2.66 -1.84
CA ASN A 23 2.80 2.71 -3.29
C ASN A 23 3.69 3.81 -3.87
N VAL A 24 4.11 3.59 -5.12
CA VAL A 24 4.83 4.57 -5.93
C VAL A 24 4.02 4.78 -7.19
N ASN A 25 3.29 5.88 -7.25
CA ASN A 25 2.34 6.17 -8.33
C ASN A 25 2.94 7.10 -9.39
N THR A 26 3.97 7.86 -9.02
CA THR A 26 4.62 8.84 -9.90
C THR A 26 6.12 8.59 -10.05
N PRO A 27 6.73 8.98 -11.18
CA PRO A 27 8.18 8.94 -11.36
C PRO A 27 8.93 9.74 -10.28
N GLU A 28 8.37 10.85 -9.81
CA GLU A 28 8.95 11.70 -8.76
C GLU A 28 8.96 10.98 -7.41
N GLU A 29 7.91 10.20 -7.09
CA GLU A 29 7.90 9.32 -5.94
C GLU A 29 8.97 8.24 -6.07
N LEU A 30 9.09 7.60 -7.24
CA LEU A 30 10.09 6.56 -7.49
C LEU A 30 11.51 7.07 -7.27
N ALA A 31 11.82 8.27 -7.79
CA ALA A 31 13.13 8.89 -7.63
C ALA A 31 13.46 9.21 -6.16
N LYS A 32 12.46 9.43 -5.30
CA LYS A 32 12.65 9.59 -3.85
C LYS A 32 12.91 8.25 -3.18
N TRP A 33 12.19 7.20 -3.58
CA TRP A 33 12.37 5.85 -3.04
C TRP A 33 13.75 5.27 -3.37
N GLN A 34 14.29 5.52 -4.56
CA GLN A 34 15.63 5.09 -4.96
C GLN A 34 16.78 5.78 -4.20
N LYS A 35 16.49 6.92 -3.56
CA LYS A 35 17.47 7.68 -2.76
C LYS A 35 17.40 7.33 -1.27
N ARG A 36 16.46 6.48 -0.85
CA ARG A 36 16.47 5.95 0.52
C ARG A 36 17.70 5.03 0.68
N PRO A 37 18.44 5.13 1.79
CA PRO A 37 19.59 4.29 2.07
C PRO A 37 19.20 2.82 2.28
#